data_AF-A0A3C7W4V2-F1
#
_entry.id   AF-A0A3C7W4V2-F1
#
_cell.length_a   1.000
_cell.length_b   1.000
_cell.length_c   1.000
_cell.angle_alpha   90.00
_cell.angle_beta   90.00
_cell.angle_gamma   90.00
#
_symmetry.space_group_name_H-M   'P 1'
#
loop_
_entity.id
_entity.type
_entity.pdbx_description
1 polymer ?
#
loop_
_entity_poly.entity_id
_entity_poly.type
_entity_poly.pdbx_seq_one_letter_code
_entity_poly.pdbx_strand_id
1 'polypeptide(L)' 'GLRINSAKDDAAGLAISERFSTQIRGLNQAARNANDGISLAQTGEGALAEFTNNLQRIRELAVQSANATNSDSDRAALD' A
#
# COMPACT_ATOMS: atom_id res chain seq x y z
N GLY A 1 -5.47 36.52 -17.35
CA GLY A 1 -5.36 37.46 -16.21
C GLY A 1 -6.41 37.11 -15.19
N LEU A 2 -6.09 37.20 -13.90
CA LEU A 2 -7.06 36.97 -12.82
C LEU A 2 -8.00 38.18 -12.73
N ARG A 3 -9.28 37.91 -12.46
CA ARG A 3 -10.32 38.94 -12.27
C ARG A 3 -10.20 39.68 -10.94
N ILE A 4 -9.63 39.04 -9.92
CA ILE A 4 -9.37 39.61 -8.60
C ILE A 4 -7.86 39.55 -8.41
N ASN A 5 -7.18 40.69 -8.49
CA ASN A 5 -5.71 40.77 -8.35
C ASN A 5 -5.30 41.33 -6.99
N SER A 6 -6.20 41.98 -6.25
CA SER A 6 -5.94 42.52 -4.92
C SER A 6 -7.17 42.51 -4.01
N ALA A 7 -6.95 42.56 -2.69
CA ALA A 7 -8.02 42.66 -1.68
C ALA A 7 -8.81 43.98 -1.79
N LYS A 8 -8.25 44.99 -2.50
CA LYS A 8 -8.92 46.25 -2.80
C LYS A 8 -10.03 46.09 -3.85
N ASP A 9 -9.93 45.10 -4.74
CA ASP A 9 -10.87 44.90 -5.86
C ASP A 9 -12.11 44.11 -5.42
N ASP A 10 -11.92 43.06 -4.61
CA ASP A 10 -12.99 42.29 -3.94
C ASP A 10 -12.37 41.43 -2.82
N ALA A 11 -12.43 41.94 -1.57
CA ALA A 11 -11.88 41.24 -0.41
C ALA A 11 -12.59 39.90 -0.13
N ALA A 12 -13.90 39.81 -0.38
CA ALA A 12 -14.66 38.58 -0.13
C ALA A 12 -14.35 37.53 -1.20
N GLY A 13 -14.30 37.94 -2.47
CA GLY A 13 -13.91 37.08 -3.58
C GLY A 13 -12.45 36.59 -3.47
N LEU A 14 -11.53 37.44 -3.03
CA LEU A 14 -10.15 37.03 -2.76
C LEU A 14 -10.07 36.02 -1.60
N ALA A 15 -10.74 36.28 -0.47
CA ALA A 15 -10.74 35.37 0.68
C ALA A 15 -11.33 33.97 0.32
N ILE A 16 -12.39 33.93 -0.48
CA ILE A 16 -12.97 32.67 -0.97
C ILE A 16 -11.99 31.97 -1.93
N SER A 17 -11.33 32.72 -2.83
CA SER A 17 -10.34 32.17 -3.77
C SER A 17 -9.12 31.58 -3.04
N GLU A 18 -8.62 32.24 -2.00
CA GLU A 18 -7.54 31.73 -1.15
C GLU A 18 -7.95 30.48 -0.38
N ARG A 19 -9.20 30.45 0.13
CA ARG A 19 -9.77 29.27 0.79
C ARG A 19 -9.84 28.08 -0.16
N PHE A 20 -10.34 28.28 -1.39
CA PHE A 20 -10.37 27.23 -2.40
C PHE A 20 -8.97 26.81 -2.84
N SER A 21 -8.05 27.74 -3.04
CA SER A 21 -6.65 27.44 -3.35
C SER A 21 -5.99 26.58 -2.26
N THR A 22 -6.32 26.84 -1.00
CA THR A 22 -5.82 26.05 0.15
C THR A 22 -6.47 24.66 0.18
N GLN A 23 -7.78 24.56 -0.06
CA GLN A 23 -8.46 23.27 -0.19
C GLN A 23 -7.90 22.44 -1.34
N ILE A 24 -7.68 23.03 -2.52
CA ILE A 24 -7.11 22.34 -3.69
C ILE A 24 -5.71 21.79 -3.35
N ARG A 25 -4.87 22.58 -2.69
CA ARG A 25 -3.55 22.11 -2.22
C ARG A 25 -3.68 20.94 -1.24
N GLY A 26 -4.63 21.02 -0.31
CA GLY A 26 -4.94 19.94 0.63
C GLY A 26 -5.39 18.66 -0.08
N LEU A 27 -6.32 18.77 -1.04
CA LEU A 27 -6.82 17.64 -1.83
C LEU A 27 -5.71 17.01 -2.67
N ASN A 28 -4.84 17.81 -3.28
CA ASN A 28 -3.68 17.30 -4.02
C ASN A 28 -2.72 16.51 -3.12
N GLN A 29 -2.51 16.95 -1.88
CA GLN A 29 -1.72 16.19 -0.92
C GLN A 29 -2.44 14.92 -0.47
N ALA A 30 -3.74 15.00 -0.20
CA ALA A 30 -4.55 13.83 0.17
C ALA A 30 -4.53 12.76 -0.93
N ALA A 31 -4.62 13.18 -2.21
CA ALA A 31 -4.50 12.28 -3.35
C ALA A 31 -3.12 11.59 -3.40
N ARG A 32 -2.02 12.33 -3.16
CA ARG A 32 -0.69 11.72 -3.06
C ARG A 32 -0.61 10.71 -1.92
N ASN A 33 -1.06 11.08 -0.72
CA ASN A 33 -1.07 10.21 0.44
C ASN A 33 -1.89 8.93 0.20
N ALA A 34 -3.03 9.04 -0.51
CA ALA A 34 -3.84 7.89 -0.87
C ALA A 34 -3.11 6.95 -1.84
N ASN A 35 -2.41 7.50 -2.84
CA ASN A 35 -1.59 6.69 -3.75
C ASN A 35 -0.44 6.00 -3.00
N ASP A 36 0.24 6.70 -2.10
CA ASP A 36 1.31 6.12 -1.27
C ASP A 36 0.77 4.96 -0.40
N GLY A 37 -0.42 5.14 0.19
CA GLY A 37 -1.11 4.09 0.95
C GLY A 37 -1.48 2.87 0.11
N ILE A 38 -1.92 3.09 -1.14
CA ILE A 38 -2.19 2.01 -2.09
C ILE A 38 -0.90 1.26 -2.44
N SER A 39 0.18 1.96 -2.75
CA SER A 39 1.47 1.33 -3.07
C SER A 39 2.05 0.53 -1.90
N LEU A 40 1.86 1.02 -0.66
CA LEU A 40 2.24 0.28 0.53
C LEU A 40 1.41 -1.00 0.70
N ALA A 41 0.08 -0.89 0.53
CA ALA A 41 -0.82 -2.04 0.62
C ALA A 41 -0.48 -3.11 -0.43
N GLN A 42 -0.19 -2.70 -1.68
CA GLN A 42 0.23 -3.61 -2.76
C GLN A 42 1.55 -4.32 -2.44
N THR A 43 2.51 -3.60 -1.87
CA THR A 43 3.78 -4.20 -1.42
C THR A 43 3.53 -5.25 -0.33
N GLY A 44 2.64 -4.94 0.62
CA GLY A 44 2.22 -5.87 1.66
C GLY A 44 1.51 -7.11 1.10
N GLU A 45 0.60 -6.93 0.13
CA GLU A 45 -0.12 -8.02 -0.52
C GLU A 45 0.84 -8.96 -1.27
N GLY A 46 1.83 -8.42 -1.98
CA GLY A 46 2.87 -9.21 -2.63
C GLY A 46 3.67 -10.06 -1.63
N ALA A 47 4.05 -9.48 -0.48
CA ALA A 47 4.74 -10.22 0.58
C ALA A 47 3.86 -11.33 1.19
N LEU A 48 2.56 -11.07 1.38
CA LEU A 48 1.61 -12.07 1.88
C LEU A 48 1.37 -13.22 0.88
N ALA A 49 1.40 -12.93 -0.42
CA ALA A 49 1.34 -13.96 -1.45
C ALA A 49 2.55 -14.91 -1.37
N GLU A 50 3.76 -14.36 -1.22
CA GLU A 50 4.99 -15.15 -1.02
C GLU A 50 4.94 -15.98 0.29
N PHE A 51 4.48 -15.39 1.40
CA PHE A 51 4.29 -16.16 2.63
C PHE A 51 3.28 -17.29 2.47
N THR A 52 2.19 -17.07 1.74
CA THR A 52 1.19 -18.10 1.48
C THR A 52 1.79 -19.26 0.68
N ASN A 53 2.59 -18.97 -0.35
CA ASN A 53 3.29 -19.99 -1.14
C ASN A 53 4.29 -20.78 -0.27
N ASN A 54 5.06 -20.08 0.58
CA ASN A 54 5.99 -20.73 1.51
C ASN A 54 5.26 -21.63 2.51
N LEU A 55 4.13 -21.20 3.07
CA LEU A 55 3.33 -22.00 3.99
C LEU A 55 2.73 -23.23 3.31
N GLN A 56 2.33 -23.13 2.03
CA GLN A 56 1.91 -24.29 1.25
C GLN A 56 3.06 -25.29 1.09
N ARG A 57 4.27 -24.81 0.76
CA ARG A 57 5.45 -25.67 0.66
C ARG A 57 5.81 -26.33 1.99
N ILE A 58 5.80 -25.58 3.09
CA ILE A 58 6.03 -26.12 4.44
C ILE A 58 4.99 -27.21 4.77
N ARG A 59 3.71 -27.00 4.40
CA ARG A 59 2.67 -28.01 4.59
C ARG A 59 2.95 -29.27 3.78
N GLU A 60 3.36 -29.16 2.52
CA GLU A 60 3.76 -30.31 1.71
C GLU A 60 4.91 -31.08 2.35
N LEU A 61 5.96 -30.38 2.79
CA LEU A 61 7.13 -30.96 3.45
C LEU A 61 6.73 -31.66 4.76
N ALA A 62 5.84 -31.05 5.56
CA ALA A 62 5.35 -31.63 6.81
C ALA A 62 4.52 -32.91 6.59
N VAL A 63 3.70 -32.96 5.53
CA VAL A 63 2.96 -34.18 5.17
C VAL A 63 3.91 -35.26 4.65
N GLN A 64 4.90 -34.88 3.84
CA GLN A 64 5.93 -35.80 3.35
C GLN A 64 6.76 -36.38 4.50
N SER A 65 7.18 -35.57 5.48
CA SER A 65 7.95 -36.05 6.63
C SER A 65 7.11 -36.88 7.61
N ALA A 66 5.79 -36.64 7.68
CA ALA A 66 4.87 -37.46 8.47
C ALA A 66 4.56 -38.83 7.82
N ASN A 67 4.87 -39.02 6.54
CA ASN A 67 4.66 -40.29 5.85
C ASN A 67 5.75 -41.29 6.29
N ALA A 68 5.37 -42.28 7.10
CA ALA A 68 6.28 -43.22 7.80
C ALA A 68 7.09 -44.16 6.88
N THR A 69 6.92 -44.07 5.56
CA THR A 69 7.69 -44.79 4.53
C THR A 69 8.97 -44.06 4.10
N ASN A 70 9.14 -42.79 4.46
CA ASN A 70 10.39 -42.05 4.24
C ASN A 70 11.41 -42.50 5.30
N SER A 71 12.57 -42.98 4.85
CA SER A 71 13.67 -43.38 5.74
C SER A 71 14.17 -42.17 6.54
N ASP A 72 14.86 -42.39 7.66
CA ASP A 72 15.45 -41.28 8.45
C ASP A 72 16.38 -40.39 7.59
N SER A 73 17.00 -40.95 6.54
CA SER A 73 17.77 -40.21 5.53
C SER A 73 16.94 -39.32 4.61
N ASP A 74 15.71 -39.70 4.27
CA ASP A 74 14.80 -38.87 3.46
C ASP A 74 14.23 -37.70 4.28
N ARG A 75 14.03 -37.90 5.58
CA ARG A 75 13.60 -36.85 6.51
C ARG A 75 14.67 -35.77 6.69
N ALA A 76 15.95 -36.16 6.73
CA ALA A 76 17.09 -35.24 6.87
C ALA A 76 17.36 -34.38 5.61
N ALA A 77 16.81 -34.74 4.45
CA ALA A 77 16.96 -33.99 3.20
C ALA A 77 15.84 -32.97 2.93
N LEU A 78 14.80 -32.93 3.79
CA LEU A 78 13.66 -32.02 3.68
C LEU A 78 13.76 -30.76 4.57
N ASP A 79 14.80 -30.68 5.42
CA ASP A 79 15.19 -29.47 6.19
C ASP A 79 16.11 -28.56 5.35
#